data_AF-A0A2S6GDP0-F1
#
_entry.id   AF-A0A2S6GDP0-F1
#
_cell.length_a   1.000
_cell.length_b   1.000
_cell.length_c   1.000
_cell.angle_alpha   90.00
_cell.angle_beta   90.00
_cell.angle_gamma   90.00
#
_symmetry.space_group_name_H-M   'P 1'
#
loop_
_entity.id
_entity.type
_entity.pdbx_description
1 polymer ?
#
loop_
_entity_poly.entity_id
_entity_poly.type
_entity_poly.pdbx_seq_one_letter_code
_entity_poly.pdbx_strand_id
1 'polypeptide(L)'
;MAAAGERTSGRAGSVPAEDDIPENPWRNGQVLLHGLTVIYRGLEMYLENIVDVHQGVAQPLPARVVASLGTSMVEVGNALAGRVIKSLPDDLLSPPFTAEGASDGERPGDSL
;
A
#
# COMPACT_ATOMS: atom_id res chain seq x y z
N MET A 1 21.61 26.54 -58.41
CA MET A 1 22.65 25.77 -57.70
C MET A 1 22.36 25.84 -56.21
N ALA A 2 22.31 24.69 -55.55
CA ALA A 2 21.75 24.48 -54.21
C ALA A 2 22.77 24.59 -53.07
N ALA A 3 22.28 24.91 -51.87
CA ALA A 3 22.63 24.32 -50.54
C ALA A 3 21.68 24.99 -49.52
N ALA A 4 20.67 24.36 -48.90
CA ALA A 4 20.66 23.19 -48.01
C ALA A 4 21.61 23.37 -46.80
N GLY A 5 21.07 23.82 -45.67
CA GLY A 5 21.77 23.95 -44.39
C GLY A 5 20.80 23.97 -43.21
N GLU A 6 20.62 22.79 -42.62
CA GLU A 6 20.38 22.55 -41.19
C GLU A 6 19.03 22.97 -40.57
N ARG A 7 18.12 21.99 -40.54
CA ARG A 7 17.18 21.82 -39.43
C ARG A 7 17.86 21.02 -38.32
N THR A 8 17.32 21.20 -37.12
CA THR A 8 17.43 20.37 -35.90
C THR A 8 18.50 20.79 -34.89
N SER A 9 18.00 21.13 -33.69
CA SER A 9 18.60 21.00 -32.34
C SER A 9 18.16 22.25 -31.55
N GLY A 10 17.25 22.20 -30.59
CA GLY A 10 17.11 21.22 -29.54
C GLY A 10 16.86 22.04 -28.26
N ARG A 11 15.59 22.37 -27.99
CA ARG A 11 15.19 22.83 -26.66
C ARG A 11 13.77 22.36 -26.35
N ALA A 12 13.59 21.04 -26.43
CA ALA A 12 12.71 20.40 -25.48
C ALA A 12 13.38 20.61 -24.12
N GLY A 13 12.90 21.58 -23.35
CA GLY A 13 13.09 21.53 -21.91
C GLY A 13 12.39 20.26 -21.46
N SER A 14 13.17 19.19 -21.28
CA SER A 14 12.71 17.96 -20.67
C SER A 14 12.13 18.34 -19.32
N VAL A 15 10.81 18.28 -19.23
CA VAL A 15 10.12 18.13 -17.95
C VAL A 15 10.80 16.94 -17.28
N PRO A 16 11.38 17.09 -16.07
CA PRO A 16 11.91 15.94 -15.37
C PRO A 16 10.78 14.91 -15.29
N ALA A 17 11.07 13.65 -15.63
CA ALA A 17 10.12 12.57 -15.45
C ALA A 17 9.57 12.65 -14.02
N GLU A 18 8.26 12.48 -13.84
CA GLU A 18 7.60 12.59 -12.53
C GLU A 18 8.18 11.62 -11.48
N ASP A 19 9.00 10.65 -11.94
CA ASP A 19 9.72 9.67 -11.15
C ASP A 19 10.99 10.19 -10.42
N ASP A 20 11.49 11.39 -10.74
CA ASP A 20 12.74 11.95 -10.17
C ASP A 20 12.51 12.93 -9.00
N ILE A 21 11.27 13.09 -8.52
CA ILE A 21 11.03 13.91 -7.33
C ILE A 21 11.36 13.06 -6.10
N PRO A 22 12.41 13.39 -5.33
CA PRO A 22 12.76 12.62 -4.14
C PRO A 22 11.56 12.61 -3.19
N GLU A 23 11.07 11.41 -2.87
CA GLU A 23 9.98 11.21 -1.92
C GLU A 23 10.33 11.91 -0.61
N ASN A 24 9.60 12.97 -0.27
CA ASN A 24 9.81 13.68 0.98
C ASN A 24 9.20 12.83 2.13
N PRO A 25 10.02 12.20 3.00
CA PRO A 25 9.53 11.28 4.02
C PRO A 25 8.64 11.97 5.05
N TRP A 26 8.80 13.27 5.25
CA TRP A 26 7.96 14.09 6.13
C TRP A 26 6.57 14.32 5.52
N ARG A 27 6.50 14.62 4.22
CA ARG A 27 5.23 14.75 3.49
C ARG A 27 4.46 13.43 3.52
N ASN A 28 5.14 12.31 3.31
CA ASN A 28 4.54 10.98 3.38
C ASN A 28 4.05 10.63 4.81
N GLY A 29 4.79 11.06 5.84
CA GLY A 29 4.37 10.92 7.25
C GLY A 29 3.10 11.72 7.58
N GLN A 30 3.00 12.96 7.10
CA GLN A 30 1.81 13.79 7.30
C GLN A 30 0.58 13.26 6.59
N VAL A 31 0.73 12.76 5.36
CA VAL A 31 -0.37 12.13 4.61
C VAL A 31 -0.87 10.89 5.33
N LEU A 32 0.03 10.03 5.83
CA LEU A 32 -0.35 8.85 6.59
C LEU A 32 -1.08 9.21 7.90
N LEU A 33 -0.56 10.19 8.64
CA LEU A 33 -1.18 10.66 9.87
C LEU A 33 -2.58 11.23 9.61
N HIS A 34 -2.73 12.03 8.57
CA HIS A 34 -4.03 12.54 8.14
C HIS A 34 -4.99 11.40 7.78
N GLY A 35 -4.52 10.42 7.00
CA GLY A 35 -5.33 9.24 6.63
C GLY A 35 -5.83 8.48 7.85
N LEU A 36 -4.96 8.26 8.84
CA LEU A 36 -5.32 7.64 10.12
C LEU A 36 -6.36 8.47 10.90
N THR A 37 -6.22 9.79 10.95
CA THR A 37 -7.20 10.68 11.60
C THR A 37 -8.57 10.59 10.93
N VAL A 38 -8.62 10.56 9.60
CA VAL A 38 -9.89 10.43 8.85
C VAL A 38 -10.55 9.09 9.14
N ILE A 39 -9.78 8.00 9.14
CA ILE A 39 -10.30 6.66 9.48
C ILE A 39 -10.84 6.63 10.91
N TYR A 40 -10.09 7.17 11.87
CA TYR A 40 -10.51 7.20 13.27
C TYR A 40 -11.86 7.91 13.44
N ARG A 41 -12.00 9.11 12.87
CA ARG A 41 -13.25 9.87 12.95
C ARG A 41 -14.39 9.20 12.19
N GLY A 42 -14.10 8.60 11.04
CA GLY A 42 -15.08 7.85 10.25
C GLY A 42 -15.61 6.62 10.97
N LEU A 43 -14.73 5.88 11.66
CA LEU A 43 -15.10 4.75 12.51
C LEU A 43 -15.97 5.16 13.69
N GLU A 44 -15.62 6.25 14.36
CA GLU A 44 -16.39 6.79 15.48
C GLU A 44 -17.84 7.05 15.06
N MET A 45 -18.04 7.80 13.96
CA MET A 45 -19.37 8.09 13.41
C MET A 45 -20.10 6.83 12.94
N TYR A 46 -19.37 5.86 12.36
CA TYR A 46 -19.97 4.60 11.92
C TYR A 46 -20.48 3.76 13.10
N LEU A 47 -19.70 3.69 14.19
CA LEU A 47 -20.09 2.97 15.40
C LEU A 47 -21.26 3.65 16.11
N GLU A 48 -21.25 4.98 16.23
CA GLU A 48 -22.39 5.76 16.73
C GLU A 48 -23.64 5.45 15.92
N ASN A 49 -23.55 5.48 14.59
CA ASN A 49 -24.69 5.18 13.72
C ASN A 49 -25.19 3.73 13.88
N ILE A 50 -24.32 2.74 14.11
CA ILE A 50 -24.76 1.36 14.38
C ILE A 50 -25.59 1.31 15.67
N VAL A 51 -25.17 2.02 16.72
CA VAL A 51 -25.91 2.10 17.98
C VAL A 51 -27.27 2.74 17.75
N ASP A 52 -27.33 3.87 17.06
CA ASP A 52 -28.57 4.59 16.79
C ASP A 52 -29.55 3.78 15.92
N VAL A 53 -29.04 3.05 14.92
CA VAL A 53 -29.84 2.12 14.11
C VAL A 53 -30.40 0.99 14.96
N HIS A 54 -29.59 0.41 15.85
CA HIS A 54 -30.03 -0.68 16.73
C HIS A 54 -31.11 -0.20 17.72
N GLN A 55 -31.03 1.04 18.18
CA GLN A 55 -32.04 1.68 19.02
C GLN A 55 -33.28 2.16 18.24
N GLY A 56 -33.28 2.05 16.91
CA GLY A 56 -34.38 2.49 16.05
C GLY A 56 -34.49 4.01 15.88
N VAL A 57 -33.43 4.75 16.21
CA VAL A 57 -33.39 6.23 16.22
C VAL A 57 -32.83 6.78 14.91
N ALA A 58 -32.06 5.99 14.15
CA ALA A 58 -31.47 6.37 12.87
C ALA A 58 -31.68 5.31 11.77
N GLN A 59 -31.48 5.73 10.51
CA GLN A 59 -31.41 4.83 9.38
C GLN A 59 -29.97 4.36 9.13
N PRO A 60 -29.76 3.16 8.55
CA PRO A 60 -28.44 2.70 8.18
C PRO A 60 -27.72 3.67 7.24
N LEU A 61 -26.42 3.84 7.45
CA LEU A 61 -25.60 4.63 6.53
C LEU A 61 -25.66 4.04 5.11
N PRO A 62 -25.66 4.88 4.06
CA PRO A 62 -25.64 4.41 2.69
C PRO A 62 -24.41 3.52 2.41
N ALA A 63 -24.60 2.43 1.67
CA ALA A 63 -23.53 1.48 1.34
C ALA A 63 -22.28 2.15 0.74
N ARG A 64 -22.46 3.20 -0.08
CA ARG A 64 -21.35 4.00 -0.63
C ARG A 64 -20.46 4.63 0.44
N VAL A 65 -21.04 5.08 1.55
CA VAL A 65 -20.32 5.75 2.64
C VAL A 65 -19.50 4.70 3.39
N VAL A 66 -20.12 3.57 3.72
CA VAL A 66 -19.44 2.44 4.37
C VAL A 66 -18.31 1.91 3.48
N ALA A 67 -18.56 1.76 2.18
CA ALA A 67 -17.54 1.35 1.21
C ALA A 67 -16.37 2.34 1.16
N SER A 68 -16.64 3.66 1.12
CA SER A 68 -15.59 4.68 1.09
C SER A 68 -14.70 4.66 2.34
N LEU A 69 -15.30 4.41 3.51
CA LEU A 69 -14.57 4.23 4.76
C LEU A 69 -13.67 2.98 4.70
N GLY A 70 -14.21 1.86 4.19
CA GLY A 70 -13.46 0.62 3.98
C GLY A 70 -12.29 0.78 3.02
N THR A 71 -12.49 1.44 1.87
CA THR A 71 -11.41 1.73 0.91
C THR A 71 -10.31 2.56 1.56
N SER A 72 -10.67 3.60 2.31
CA SER A 72 -9.70 4.44 3.02
C SER A 72 -8.85 3.63 4.02
N MET A 73 -9.48 2.69 4.74
CA MET A 73 -8.77 1.78 5.66
C MET A 73 -7.75 0.89 4.94
N VAL A 74 -8.13 0.32 3.80
CA VAL A 74 -7.24 -0.53 3.01
C VAL A 74 -6.06 0.26 2.47
N GLU A 75 -6.30 1.46 1.94
CA GLU A 75 -5.25 2.32 1.39
C GLU A 75 -4.22 2.74 2.46
N VAL A 76 -4.70 3.23 3.60
CA VAL A 76 -3.84 3.62 4.73
C VAL A 76 -3.13 2.40 5.32
N GLY A 77 -3.81 1.26 5.43
CA GLY A 77 -3.22 0.00 5.88
C GLY A 77 -2.09 -0.47 4.96
N ASN A 78 -2.28 -0.40 3.65
CA ASN A 78 -1.26 -0.74 2.66
C ASN A 78 -0.07 0.22 2.72
N ALA A 79 -0.32 1.53 2.84
CA ALA A 79 0.73 2.53 3.01
C ALA A 79 1.55 2.31 4.28
N LEU A 80 0.90 1.92 5.39
CA LEU A 80 1.57 1.58 6.64
C LEU A 80 2.38 0.29 6.51
N ALA A 81 1.81 -0.78 5.94
CA ALA A 81 2.49 -2.05 5.75
C ALA A 81 3.75 -1.91 4.88
N GLY A 82 3.65 -1.18 3.77
CA GLY A 82 4.81 -0.88 2.91
C GLY A 82 5.91 -0.14 3.65
N ARG A 83 5.56 0.76 4.59
CA ARG A 83 6.54 1.47 5.42
C ARG A 83 7.18 0.57 6.46
N VAL A 84 6.40 -0.30 7.12
CA VAL A 84 6.91 -1.28 8.08
C VAL A 84 7.90 -2.21 7.40
N ILE A 85 7.54 -2.76 6.23
CA ILE A 85 8.42 -3.63 5.43
C ILE A 85 9.72 -2.90 5.05
N LYS A 86 9.64 -1.66 4.57
CA LYS A 86 10.83 -0.84 4.25
C LYS A 86 11.70 -0.49 5.47
N SER A 87 11.13 -0.51 6.67
CA SER A 87 11.84 -0.21 7.92
C SER A 87 12.34 -1.44 8.67
N LEU A 88 11.91 -2.63 8.25
CA LEU A 88 12.38 -3.89 8.82
C LEU A 88 13.81 -4.15 8.30
N PRO A 89 14.75 -4.54 9.17
CA PRO A 89 16.06 -4.99 8.72
C PRO A 89 15.92 -6.24 7.84
N ASP A 90 16.67 -6.28 6.74
CA ASP A 90 16.61 -7.35 5.72
C ASP A 90 16.82 -8.75 6.31
N ASP A 91 17.54 -8.84 7.44
CA ASP A 91 17.85 -10.08 8.15
C ASP A 91 16.64 -10.72 8.87
N LEU A 92 15.50 -10.03 8.98
CA LEU A 92 14.26 -10.57 9.55
C LEU A 92 13.34 -11.25 8.52
N LEU A 93 13.64 -11.16 7.22
CA LEU A 93 12.78 -11.69 6.15
C LEU A 93 12.87 -13.20 5.93
N SER A 94 13.64 -13.92 6.75
CA SER A 94 13.67 -15.39 6.73
C SER A 94 13.24 -15.92 8.10
N PRO A 95 12.02 -16.44 8.27
CA PRO A 95 11.75 -17.27 9.44
C PRO A 95 12.74 -18.46 9.41
N PRO A 96 13.28 -18.90 10.56
CA PRO A 96 14.11 -20.09 10.63
C PRO A 96 13.22 -21.33 10.55
N PHE A 97 12.47 -21.49 9.47
CA PHE A 97 12.08 -22.82 9.03
C PHE A 97 13.22 -23.26 8.11
N THR A 98 14.34 -23.63 8.73
CA THR A 98 15.24 -24.58 8.09
C THR A 98 14.37 -25.72 7.60
N ALA A 99 14.56 -26.11 6.34
CA ALA A 99 13.97 -27.29 5.75
C ALA A 99 14.51 -28.58 6.40
N GLU A 100 14.61 -28.64 7.73
CA GLU A 100 14.82 -29.87 8.49
C GLU A 100 13.48 -30.57 8.63
N GLY A 101 13.09 -31.24 7.55
CA GLY A 101 11.82 -31.93 7.48
C GLY A 101 11.41 -32.35 6.08
N ALA A 102 12.17 -32.03 5.03
CA ALA A 102 12.11 -32.82 3.81
C ALA A 102 12.73 -34.18 4.13
N SER A 103 11.90 -35.08 4.64
CA SER A 103 12.23 -36.48 4.85
C SER A 103 13.02 -36.99 3.66
N ASP A 104 14.22 -37.50 3.92
CA ASP A 104 14.84 -38.48 3.04
C ASP A 104 13.82 -39.61 2.89
N GLY A 105 13.08 -39.55 1.79
CA GLY A 105 12.22 -40.61 1.32
C GLY A 105 13.14 -41.74 0.92
N GLU A 106 13.51 -42.54 1.91
CA GLU A 106 14.17 -43.82 1.77
C GLU A 106 13.45 -44.59 0.67
N ARG A 107 14.09 -44.70 -0.51
CA ARG A 107 13.66 -45.63 -1.53
C ARG A 107 13.75 -47.02 -0.90
N PRO A 108 12.66 -47.79 -0.79
CA PRO A 108 12.81 -49.21 -0.51
C PRO A 108 13.46 -49.81 -1.75
N GLY A 109 14.76 -50.06 -1.65
CA GLY A 109 15.50 -50.84 -2.62
C GLY A 109 14.95 -52.26 -2.64
N ASP A 110 14.81 -52.78 -3.84
CA ASP A 110 14.80 -54.20 -4.14
C ASP A 110 15.88 -54.92 -3.33
N SER A 111 15.54 -56.04 -2.69
CA SER A 111 16.37 -57.25 -2.66
C SER A 111 15.67 -58.43 -1.96
N LEU A 112 15.45 -59.47 -2.78
CA LEU A 112 15.45 -60.92 -2.53
C LEU A 112 14.41 -61.53 -1.58
#